data_AF-A8G753-F1
#
_entry.id   AF-A8G753-F1
#
_cell.length_a   1.000
_cell.length_b   1.000
_cell.length_c   1.000
_cell.angle_alpha   90.00
_cell.angle_beta   90.00
_cell.angle_gamma   90.00
#
_symmetry.space_group_name_H-M   'P 1'
#
loop_
_entity.id
_entity.type
_entity.pdbx_description
1 polymer ?
#
loop_
_entity_poly.entity_id
_entity_poly.type
_entity_poly.pdbx_seq_one_letter_code
_entity_poly.pdbx_strand_id
1 'polypeptide(L)' 'MKNSESLKEFKKLNSDQITEKIDQLRKDLFDLRFKQATRQLNETHKFKIIKKQVAQLLTLSKSQSASQTTSD' A
#
# COMPACT_ATOMS: atom_id res chain seq x y z
N MET A 1 -6.40 7.50 17.59
CA MET A 1 -5.68 6.51 16.77
C MET A 1 -6.52 6.26 15.52
N LYS A 2 -6.19 6.86 14.37
CA LYS A 2 -6.98 6.75 13.13
C LYS A 2 -6.19 5.90 12.11
N ASN A 3 -6.71 4.69 11.89
CA ASN A 3 -6.41 3.71 10.84
C ASN A 3 -4.93 3.43 10.52
N SER A 4 -4.27 2.61 11.35
CA SER A 4 -3.27 1.71 10.78
C SER A 4 -4.03 0.62 10.03
N GLU A 5 -4.20 0.77 8.71
CA GLU A 5 -4.73 -0.33 7.90
C GLU A 5 -3.86 -1.54 8.16
N SER A 6 -4.45 -2.49 8.88
CA SER A 6 -3.73 -3.65 9.37
C SER A 6 -3.67 -4.67 8.25
N LEU A 7 -2.66 -5.56 8.29
CA LEU A 7 -2.56 -6.66 7.33
C LEU A 7 -3.86 -7.50 7.27
N LYS A 8 -4.65 -7.52 8.36
CA LYS A 8 -5.96 -8.19 8.41
C LYS A 8 -7.01 -7.52 7.52
N GLU A 9 -6.97 -6.20 7.37
CA GLU A 9 -7.90 -5.47 6.50
C GLU A 9 -7.53 -5.67 5.04
N PHE A 10 -6.24 -5.60 4.70
CA PHE A 10 -5.77 -5.85 3.33
C PHE A 10 -6.09 -7.27 2.84
N LYS A 11 -6.08 -8.26 3.74
CA LYS A 11 -6.47 -9.64 3.40
C LYS A 11 -7.94 -9.81 3.02
N LYS A 12 -8.81 -8.87 3.38
CA LYS A 12 -10.25 -8.91 3.04
C LYS A 12 -10.55 -8.31 1.67
N LEU A 13 -9.58 -7.63 1.06
CA LEU A 13 -9.74 -6.98 -0.24
C LEU A 13 -9.63 -7.99 -1.38
N ASN A 14 -10.40 -7.77 -2.44
CA ASN A 14 -10.27 -8.53 -3.69
C ASN A 14 -8.99 -8.13 -4.46
N SER A 15 -8.57 -8.91 -5.46
CA SER A 15 -7.41 -8.62 -6.32
C SER A 15 -7.43 -7.21 -6.91
N ASP A 16 -8.60 -6.77 -7.37
CA ASP A 16 -8.77 -5.47 -8.03
C ASP A 16 -8.64 -4.34 -7.00
N GLN A 17 -9.24 -4.52 -5.83
CA GLN A 17 -9.15 -3.57 -4.72
C GLN A 17 -7.72 -3.46 -4.17
N ILE A 18 -6.97 -4.57 -4.13
CA ILE A 18 -5.56 -4.55 -3.76
C ILE A 18 -4.76 -3.71 -4.76
N THR A 19 -5.02 -3.89 -6.05
CA THR A 19 -4.35 -3.15 -7.14
C THR A 19 -4.67 -1.65 -7.06
N GLU A 20 -5.95 -1.30 -6.94
CA GLU A 20 -6.41 0.08 -6.78
C GLU A 20 -5.76 0.74 -5.55
N LYS A 21 -5.68 0.01 -4.43
CA LYS A 21 -5.06 0.50 -3.21
C LYS A 21 -3.56 0.73 -3.36
N ILE A 22 -2.85 -0.13 -4.10
CA ILE A 22 -1.42 0.06 -4.41
C ILE A 22 -1.22 1.37 -5.18
N ASP A 23 -2.06 1.64 -6.18
CA ASP A 23 -1.94 2.83 -7.00
C ASP A 23 -2.28 4.11 -6.23
N GLN A 24 -3.30 4.06 -5.37
CA GLN A 24 -3.59 5.16 -4.44
C GLN A 24 -2.41 5.47 -3.51
N LEU A 25 -1.81 4.44 -2.89
CA LEU A 25 -0.66 4.62 -2.00
C LEU A 25 0.59 5.13 -2.74
N ARG A 26 0.77 4.75 -4.02
CA ARG A 26 1.84 5.31 -4.86
C ARG A 26 1.64 6.78 -5.15
N LYS A 27 0.39 7.20 -5.40
CA LYS A 27 0.03 8.61 -5.56
C LYS A 27 0.29 9.40 -4.27
N ASP A 28 -0.11 8.86 -3.12
CA ASP A 28 0.17 9.49 -1.83
C ASP A 28 1.69 9.63 -1.58
N LEU A 29 2.47 8.61 -1.98
CA LEU A 29 3.94 8.67 -1.92
C LEU A 29 4.51 9.75 -2.84
N PHE A 30 3.94 9.95 -4.03
CA PHE A 30 4.30 11.03 -4.93
C PHE A 30 4.01 12.41 -4.31
N ASP A 31 2.83 12.59 -3.74
CA ASP A 31 2.45 13.83 -3.07
C ASP A 31 3.34 14.13 -1.85
N LEU A 32 3.74 13.12 -1.09
CA LEU A 32 4.71 13.29 -0.01
C LEU A 32 6.09 13.69 -0.52
N ARG A 33 6.57 13.11 -1.63
CA ARG A 33 7.83 13.49 -2.28
C ARG A 33 7.77 14.92 -2.78
N PHE A 34 6.62 15.34 -3.33
CA PHE A 34 6.40 16.71 -3.76
C PHE A 34 6.45 17.69 -2.58
N LYS A 35 5.73 17.40 -1.48
CA LYS A 35 5.79 18.19 -0.23
C LYS A 35 7.21 18.24 0.36
N GLN A 36 7.97 17.16 0.25
CA GLN A 36 9.37 17.13 0.69
C GLN A 36 10.23 18.07 -0.16
N ALA A 37 10.06 18.05 -1.49
CA ALA A 37 10.79 18.92 -2.41
C ALA A 37 10.45 20.41 -2.19
N THR A 38 9.19 20.75 -1.90
CA THR A 38 8.75 22.13 -1.60
C THR A 38 9.03 22.57 -0.16
N ARG A 39 9.67 21.72 0.66
CA ARG A 39 9.94 21.97 2.09
C ARG A 39 8.68 22.22 2.94
N GLN A 40 7.55 21.66 2.54
CA GLN A 40 6.25 21.75 3.24
C GLN A 40 5.89 20.45 3.98
N LEU A 41 6.85 19.53 4.13
CA LEU A 41 6.63 18.24 4.75
C LEU A 41 6.72 18.31 6.27
N ASN A 42 5.58 18.16 6.94
CA ASN A 42 5.51 18.07 8.41
C ASN A 42 5.51 16.61 8.92
N GLU A 43 5.11 15.63 8.09
CA GLU A 43 4.80 14.27 8.54
C GLU A 43 5.74 13.23 7.92
N THR A 44 7.03 13.28 8.27
CA THR A 44 8.07 12.39 7.74
C THR A 44 7.81 10.89 7.97
N HIS A 45 7.12 10.54 9.05
CA HIS A 45 6.76 9.16 9.39
C HIS A 45 5.80 8.52 8.37
N LYS A 46 5.02 9.31 7.62
CA LYS A 46 4.08 8.80 6.60
C LYS A 46 4.78 8.05 5.48
N PHE A 47 6.02 8.43 5.13
CA PHE A 47 6.83 7.67 4.16
C PHE A 47 7.00 6.21 4.58
N LYS A 48 7.32 5.97 5.86
CA LYS A 48 7.54 4.62 6.39
C LYS A 48 6.23 3.82 6.39
N ILE A 49 5.12 4.45 6.76
CA ILE A 49 3.80 3.82 6.81
C ILE A 49 3.35 3.41 5.40
N ILE A 50 3.36 4.34 4.45
CA ILE A 50 2.89 4.09 3.07
C ILE A 50 3.76 3.05 2.38
N LYS A 51 5.10 3.14 2.50
CA LYS A 51 6.01 2.11 1.95
C LYS A 51 5.72 0.73 2.51
N LYS A 52 5.43 0.62 3.81
CA LYS A 52 5.08 -0.64 4.46
C LYS A 52 3.75 -1.19 3.94
N GLN A 53 2.74 -0.33 3.77
CA GLN A 53 1.43 -0.73 3.23
C GLN A 53 1.55 -1.23 1.78
N VAL A 54 2.29 -0.52 0.92
CA VAL A 54 2.56 -0.96 -0.46
C VAL A 54 3.26 -2.32 -0.48
N ALA A 55 4.28 -2.52 0.36
CA ALA A 55 4.97 -3.81 0.45
C ALA A 55 4.04 -4.95 0.91
N GLN A 56 3.16 -4.68 1.87
CA GLN A 56 2.16 -5.65 2.34
C GLN A 56 1.16 -6.03 1.24
N LEU A 57 0.63 -5.04 0.50
CA LEU A 57 -0.30 -5.28 -0.60
C LEU A 57 0.34 -6.05 -1.76
N LEU A 58 1.58 -5.71 -2.13
CA LEU A 58 2.34 -6.47 -3.14
C LEU A 58 2.56 -7.92 -2.70
N THR A 59 2.85 -8.14 -1.41
CA THR A 59 3.01 -9.50 -0.85
C THR A 59 1.70 -10.27 -0.93
N LEU A 60 0.56 -9.64 -0.59
CA LEU A 60 -0.75 -10.28 -0.67
C LEU A 60 -1.17 -10.60 -2.11
N SER A 61 -0.98 -9.66 -3.04
CA SER A 61 -1.23 -9.87 -4.47
C SER A 61 -0.42 -11.06 -5.00
N LYS A 62 0.88 -11.13 -4.69
CA LYS A 62 1.73 -12.27 -5.07
C LYS A 62 1.27 -13.59 -4.45
N SER A 63 0.80 -13.55 -3.19
CA SER A 63 0.30 -14.74 -2.49
C SER A 63 -0.99 -15.27 -3.13
N GLN A 64 -1.90 -14.38 -3.57
CA GLN A 64 -3.14 -14.75 -4.28
C GLN A 64 -2.83 -15.38 -5.65
N SER A 65 -1.93 -14.78 -6.43
CA SER A 65 -1.52 -15.35 -7.72
C SER A 65 -0.87 -16.73 -7.56
N ALA A 66 -0.02 -16.92 -6.55
CA ALA A 66 0.62 -18.21 -6.29
C ALA A 66 -0.39 -19.33 -5.93
N SER A 67 -1.50 -19.00 -5.25
CA SER A 67 -2.57 -19.98 -5.02
C SER A 67 -3.35 -20.34 -6.28
N GLN A 68 -3.53 -19.39 -7.21
CA GLN A 68 -4.23 -19.62 -8.48
C GLN A 68 -3.43 -20.54 -9.42
N THR A 69 -2.10 -20.43 -9.46
CA THR A 69 -1.25 -21.24 -10.35
C THR A 69 -1.08 -22.70 -9.95
N THR A 70 -1.66 -23.15 -8.84
CA THR A 70 -1.55 -24.55 -8.36
C THR A 70 -2.81 -25.38 -8.58
N SER A 71 -3.80 -24.83 -9.30
CA SER A 71 -5.09 -25.49 -9.57
C SER A 71 -5.25 -26.03 -11.00
N ASP A 72 -4.16 -26.06 -11.79
CA ASP A 72 -4.03 -26.74 -13.09
C ASP A 72 -2.96 -27.85 -12.98
#